data_AF-A0A256XLS6-F1
#
_entry.id   AF-A0A256XLS6-F1
#
_cell.length_a   1.000
_cell.length_b   1.000
_cell.length_c   1.000
_cell.angle_alpha   90.00
_cell.angle_beta   90.00
_cell.angle_gamma   90.00
#
_symmetry.space_group_name_H-M   'P 1'
#
loop_
_entity.id
_entity.type
_entity.pdbx_description
1 polymer ?
#
loop_
_entity_poly.entity_id
_entity_poly.type
_entity_poly.pdbx_seq_one_letter_code
_entity_poly.pdbx_strand_id
1 'polypeptide(L)'
;MPFYFEDFVVELLSEIYQAVPQKVLKPEIDGVLVRGKKPIVAIEVKMSNIENHDLYRFIQKTASFKCRKIIVGLKDETTIKHKEIEVLTPQKLYNLLKLSPSSKHNKNHLNSKQR
;
A
#
# COMPACT_ATOMS: atom_id res chain seq x y z
N MET A 1 12.43 14.68 -3.35
CA MET A 1 12.77 13.24 -3.41
C MET A 1 11.76 12.36 -2.68
N PRO A 2 11.38 12.56 -1.40
CA PRO A 2 10.43 11.67 -0.71
C PRO A 2 9.09 11.48 -1.45
N PHE A 3 8.51 12.56 -1.97
CA PHE A 3 7.25 12.54 -2.73
C PHE A 3 7.22 11.57 -3.91
N TYR A 4 8.33 11.38 -4.64
CA TYR A 4 8.32 10.50 -5.82
C TYR A 4 8.17 9.03 -5.46
N PHE A 5 8.66 8.63 -4.29
CA PHE A 5 8.51 7.25 -3.84
C PHE A 5 7.14 7.00 -3.21
N GLU A 6 6.61 7.98 -2.47
CA GLU A 6 5.23 7.97 -2.00
C GLU A 6 4.27 7.78 -3.18
N ASP A 7 4.39 8.63 -4.21
CA ASP A 7 3.57 8.55 -5.43
C ASP A 7 3.72 7.19 -6.12
N PHE A 8 4.95 6.69 -6.30
CA PHE A 8 5.21 5.37 -6.89
C PHE A 8 4.52 4.24 -6.12
N VAL A 9 4.63 4.23 -4.78
CA VAL A 9 4.02 3.19 -3.94
C VAL A 9 2.49 3.27 -4.01
N VAL A 10 1.93 4.47 -3.98
CA VAL A 10 0.48 4.67 -4.08
C VAL A 10 -0.05 4.20 -5.44
N GLU A 11 0.62 4.55 -6.52
CA GLU A 11 0.26 4.13 -7.87
C GLU A 11 0.35 2.60 -8.02
N LEU A 12 1.44 2.00 -7.54
CA LEU A 12 1.62 0.55 -7.53
C LEU A 12 0.51 -0.18 -6.77
N LEU A 13 0.14 0.32 -5.59
CA LEU A 13 -0.95 -0.25 -4.81
C LEU A 13 -2.30 -0.04 -5.50
N SER A 14 -2.51 1.08 -6.20
CA SER A 14 -3.73 1.33 -6.97
C SER A 14 -3.98 0.27 -8.04
N GLU A 15 -2.90 -0.16 -8.72
CA GLU A 15 -2.95 -1.25 -9.71
C GLU A 15 -3.27 -2.60 -9.07
N ILE A 16 -2.62 -2.92 -7.94
CA ILE A 16 -2.88 -4.16 -7.19
C ILE A 16 -4.34 -4.22 -6.72
N TYR A 17 -4.87 -3.11 -6.23
CA TYR A 17 -6.22 -3.03 -5.67
C TYR A 17 -7.30 -2.69 -6.70
N GLN A 18 -6.94 -2.45 -7.97
CA GLN A 18 -7.85 -2.02 -9.03
C GLN A 18 -8.72 -0.84 -8.56
N ALA A 19 -8.06 0.23 -8.14
CA ALA A 19 -8.65 1.39 -7.50
C ALA A 19 -7.99 2.67 -7.99
N VAL A 20 -8.63 3.80 -7.73
CA VAL A 20 -8.13 5.11 -8.19
C VAL A 20 -7.50 5.84 -6.99
N PRO A 21 -6.27 6.38 -7.12
CA PRO A 21 -5.69 7.21 -6.08
C PRO A 21 -6.44 8.55 -5.99
N GLN A 22 -6.71 9.01 -4.77
CA GLN A 22 -7.26 10.32 -4.48
C GLN A 22 -6.39 11.05 -3.47
N LYS A 23 -6.14 12.33 -3.75
CA LYS A 23 -5.49 13.24 -2.80
C LYS A 23 -6.47 13.64 -1.72
N VAL A 24 -6.03 13.59 -0.47
CA VAL A 24 -6.79 14.04 0.70
C VAL A 24 -6.08 15.25 1.29
N LEU A 25 -6.83 16.32 1.56
CA LEU A 25 -6.26 17.55 2.12
C LEU A 25 -6.09 17.48 3.65
N LYS A 26 -6.96 16.73 4.35
CA LYS A 26 -6.89 16.46 5.80
C LYS A 26 -7.60 15.13 6.11
N PRO A 27 -7.04 14.25 6.96
CA PRO A 27 -5.67 14.27 7.51
C PRO A 27 -4.62 14.15 6.39
N GLU A 28 -3.37 14.53 6.68
CA GLU A 28 -2.24 14.28 5.77
C GLU A 28 -1.91 12.78 5.80
N ILE A 29 -2.22 12.12 4.69
CA ILE A 29 -1.94 10.71 4.42
C ILE A 29 -1.43 10.61 2.98
N ASP A 30 -0.42 9.78 2.77
CA ASP A 30 0.34 9.77 1.52
C ASP A 30 -0.53 9.29 0.34
N GLY A 31 -1.52 8.44 0.62
CA GLY A 31 -2.53 8.09 -0.39
C GLY A 31 -3.82 7.53 0.16
N VAL A 32 -4.89 7.72 -0.59
CA VAL A 32 -6.15 6.99 -0.43
C VAL A 32 -6.54 6.37 -1.76
N LEU A 33 -6.87 5.09 -1.73
CA LEU A 33 -7.43 4.41 -2.89
C LEU A 33 -8.94 4.35 -2.74
N VAL A 34 -9.64 4.75 -3.80
CA VAL A 34 -11.10 4.69 -3.87
C VAL A 34 -11.58 3.72 -4.94
N ARG A 35 -12.72 3.10 -4.69
CA ARG A 35 -13.49 2.38 -5.71
C ARG A 35 -14.87 3.03 -5.83
N GLY A 36 -15.13 3.66 -6.97
CA GLY A 36 -16.26 4.57 -7.11
C GLY A 36 -16.11 5.78 -6.18
N LYS A 37 -17.02 5.95 -5.22
CA LYS A 37 -17.00 7.05 -4.25
C LYS A 37 -16.60 6.62 -2.83
N LYS A 38 -16.14 5.39 -2.64
CA LYS A 38 -15.84 4.84 -1.31
C LYS A 38 -14.33 4.62 -1.15
N PRO A 39 -13.72 5.10 -0.05
CA PRO A 39 -12.35 4.75 0.28
C PRO A 39 -12.26 3.26 0.61
N ILE A 40 -11.26 2.59 0.05
CA ILE A 40 -11.03 1.16 0.27
C ILE A 40 -9.67 0.88 0.93
N VAL A 41 -8.69 1.77 0.74
CA VAL A 41 -7.36 1.69 1.38
C VAL A 41 -6.88 3.10 1.73
N ALA A 42 -6.37 3.29 2.94
CA ALA A 42 -5.53 4.44 3.33
C ALA A 42 -4.08 3.97 3.43
N ILE A 43 -3.14 4.77 2.93
CA ILE A 43 -1.73 4.42 2.75
C ILE A 43 -0.86 5.45 3.45
N GLU A 44 0.09 4.98 4.25
CA GLU A 44 1.27 5.72 4.70
C GLU A 44 2.52 5.07 4.10
N VAL A 45 3.49 5.86 3.69
CA VAL A 45 4.78 5.42 3.18
C VAL A 45 5.87 6.08 4.01
N LYS A 46 6.78 5.25 4.53
CA LYS A 46 7.95 5.70 5.28
C LYS A 46 9.21 5.23 4.56
N MET A 47 10.19 6.11 4.46
CA MET A 47 11.55 5.77 4.04
C MET A 47 12.42 5.25 5.19
N SER A 48 11.80 4.82 6.28
CA SER A 48 12.45 4.31 7.49
C SER A 48 11.88 2.95 7.88
N ASN A 49 12.38 2.39 8.99
CA ASN A 49 11.71 1.28 9.67
C ASN A 49 10.36 1.75 10.23
N ILE A 50 9.47 0.79 10.44
CA ILE A 50 8.15 0.99 11.04
C ILE A 50 8.21 0.50 12.48
N GLU A 51 7.83 1.39 13.38
CA GLU A 51 7.76 1.11 14.82
C GLU A 51 6.33 1.18 15.34
N ASN A 52 6.09 0.74 16.58
CA ASN A 52 4.78 0.77 17.20
C ASN A 52 4.15 2.18 17.20
N HIS A 53 4.97 3.22 17.38
CA HIS A 53 4.50 4.61 17.42
C HIS A 53 3.91 5.05 16.06
N ASP A 54 4.42 4.52 14.95
CA ASP A 54 3.88 4.77 13.61
C ASP A 54 2.49 4.18 13.45
N LEU A 55 2.28 2.95 13.95
CA LEU A 55 0.98 2.29 13.90
C LEU A 55 -0.07 3.12 14.64
N TYR A 56 0.26 3.58 15.86
CA TYR A 56 -0.66 4.38 16.67
C TYR A 56 -1.00 5.72 16.01
N ARG A 57 0.01 6.45 15.51
CA ARG A 57 -0.22 7.73 14.81
C ARG A 57 -1.09 7.52 13.57
N PHE A 58 -0.81 6.46 12.80
CA PHE A 58 -1.56 6.17 11.59
C PHE A 58 -3.03 5.83 11.88
N ILE A 59 -3.30 5.00 12.89
CA ILE A 59 -4.68 4.71 13.33
C ILE A 59 -5.40 5.98 13.74
N GLN A 60 -4.76 6.81 14.56
CA GLN A 60 -5.38 8.03 15.06
C GLN A 60 -5.77 8.96 13.93
N LYS A 61 -4.84 9.22 12.98
CA LYS A 61 -5.15 10.10 11.85
C LYS A 61 -6.17 9.49 10.89
N THR A 62 -6.18 8.17 10.71
CA THR A 62 -7.13 7.47 9.83
C THR A 62 -8.38 6.95 10.54
N ALA A 63 -8.67 7.39 11.77
CA ALA A 63 -9.78 6.85 12.57
C ALA A 63 -11.16 7.01 11.92
N SER A 64 -11.37 8.08 11.13
CA SER A 64 -12.61 8.32 10.39
C SER A 64 -12.74 7.46 9.12
N PHE A 65 -11.67 6.83 8.65
CA PHE A 65 -11.65 6.04 7.43
C PHE A 65 -12.09 4.60 7.73
N LYS A 66 -13.29 4.25 7.28
CA LYS A 66 -13.83 2.87 7.32
C LYS A 66 -13.27 2.03 6.17
N CYS A 67 -11.96 1.86 6.13
CA CYS A 67 -11.26 1.16 5.06
C CYS A 67 -10.00 0.42 5.57
N ARG A 68 -9.35 -0.35 4.71
CA ARG A 68 -8.08 -1.01 5.05
C ARG A 68 -6.99 0.04 5.27
N LYS A 69 -6.08 -0.20 6.21
CA LYS A 69 -4.97 0.70 6.50
C LYS A 69 -3.67 -0.02 6.16
N ILE A 70 -2.83 0.60 5.34
CA ILE A 70 -1.54 0.04 4.93
C ILE A 70 -0.45 1.03 5.30
N ILE A 71 0.59 0.55 5.99
CA ILE A 71 1.85 1.28 6.15
C ILE A 71 2.93 0.56 5.36
N VAL A 72 3.65 1.30 4.52
CA VAL A 72 4.80 0.81 3.77
C VAL A 72 6.07 1.38 4.38
N GLY A 73 7.11 0.55 4.56
CA GLY A 73 8.38 0.98 5.14
C GLY A 73 9.48 -0.04 4.92
N LEU A 74 10.72 0.26 5.30
CA LEU A 74 11.88 -0.57 4.98
C LEU A 74 11.88 -1.91 5.73
N LYS A 75 11.58 -1.87 7.02
CA LYS A 75 11.48 -3.03 7.92
C LYS A 75 10.31 -2.87 8.87
N ASP A 76 9.81 -4.01 9.33
CA ASP A 76 8.76 -4.13 10.34
C ASP A 76 9.43 -4.44 11.68
N GLU A 77 9.62 -3.41 12.52
CA GLU A 77 10.20 -3.53 13.86
C GLU A 77 9.11 -3.44 14.95
N THR A 78 7.86 -3.61 14.54
CA THR A 78 6.72 -3.57 15.45
C THR A 78 6.70 -4.82 16.33
N THR A 79 6.48 -4.61 17.62
CA THR A 79 6.25 -5.71 18.57
C THR A 79 4.76 -6.01 18.76
N ILE A 80 3.90 -5.09 18.31
CA ILE A 80 2.45 -5.22 18.36
C ILE A 80 1.90 -5.52 16.96
N LYS A 81 0.93 -6.44 16.88
CA LYS A 81 0.16 -6.66 15.65
C LYS A 81 -1.18 -5.96 15.75
N HIS A 82 -1.38 -4.94 14.93
CA HIS A 82 -2.67 -4.25 14.86
C HIS A 82 -3.56 -4.90 13.79
N LYS A 83 -4.75 -5.41 14.16
CA LYS A 83 -5.64 -6.13 13.22
C LYS A 83 -6.10 -5.26 12.03
N GLU A 84 -6.14 -3.95 12.22
CA GLU A 84 -6.59 -3.00 11.20
C GLU A 84 -5.48 -2.49 10.27
N ILE A 85 -4.20 -2.64 10.65
CA ILE A 85 -3.07 -2.16 9.85
C ILE A 85 -2.32 -3.34 9.26
N GLU A 86 -2.13 -3.29 7.96
CA GLU A 86 -1.19 -4.13 7.24
C GLU A 86 0.14 -3.40 7.07
N VAL A 87 1.22 -4.03 7.53
CA VAL A 87 2.59 -3.51 7.38
C VAL A 87 3.25 -4.19 6.18
N LEU A 88 3.62 -3.40 5.18
CA LEU A 88 4.32 -3.85 3.98
C LEU A 88 5.78 -3.41 3.99
N THR A 89 6.68 -4.39 3.93
CA THR A 89 8.10 -4.18 3.63
C THR A 89 8.36 -4.40 2.14
N PRO A 90 9.53 -4.03 1.58
CA PRO A 90 9.83 -4.28 0.17
C PRO A 90 9.63 -5.74 -0.24
N GLN A 91 10.02 -6.68 0.62
CA GLN A 91 9.82 -8.11 0.38
C GLN A 91 8.34 -8.50 0.36
N LYS A 92 7.52 -7.96 1.28
CA LYS A 92 6.07 -8.22 1.29
C LYS A 92 5.40 -7.61 0.06
N LEU A 93 5.79 -6.40 -0.34
CA LEU A 93 5.29 -5.73 -1.54
C LEU A 93 5.66 -6.50 -2.82
N TYR A 94 6.90 -6.98 -2.93
CA TYR A 94 7.32 -7.84 -4.04
C TYR A 94 6.51 -9.14 -4.11
N ASN A 95 6.25 -9.78 -2.96
CA ASN A 95 5.44 -10.99 -2.90
C ASN A 95 3.98 -10.72 -3.33
N LEU A 96 3.40 -9.58 -2.93
CA LEU A 96 2.08 -9.15 -3.39
C LEU A 96 2.04 -9.01 -4.91
N LEU A 97 3.05 -8.39 -5.52
CA LEU A 97 3.14 -8.23 -6.98
C LEU A 97 3.22 -9.58 -7.71
N LYS A 98 4.00 -10.52 -7.18
CA LYS A 98 4.13 -11.87 -7.78
C LYS A 98 2.81 -12.63 -7.79
N LEU A 99 1.94 -12.37 -6.82
CA LEU A 99 0.63 -13.01 -6.68
C LEU A 99 -0.49 -12.26 -7.43
N SER A 100 -0.26 -10.99 -7.78
CA SER A 100 -1.24 -10.16 -8.49
C SER A 100 -1.65 -10.77 -9.84
N PRO A 101 -2.93 -10.71 -10.24
CA PRO A 101 -3.44 -11.24 -11.51
C PRO A 101 -2.65 -10.73 -12.74
N SER A 102 -2.17 -9.49 -12.70
CA SER A 102 -1.38 -8.87 -13.77
C SER A 102 -0.06 -9.61 -14.03
N SER A 103 0.51 -10.29 -13.02
CA SER A 103 1.73 -11.10 -13.15
C SER A 103 1.47 -12.45 -13.86
N LYS A 104 0.21 -12.93 -13.88
CA LYS A 104 -0.17 -14.19 -14.54
C LYS A 104 -0.33 -14.03 -16.05
N HIS A 105 -0.78 -12.86 -16.52
CA HIS A 105 -0.92 -12.59 -17.96
C HIS A 105 0.44 -12.54 -18.69
N ASN A 106 1.49 -12.04 -18.04
CA ASN A 106 2.81 -11.90 -18.66
C ASN A 106 3.53 -13.26 -18.85
N LYS A 107 3.28 -14.24 -17.97
CA LYS A 107 3.87 -15.59 -18.09
C LYS A 107 3.30 -16.40 -19.27
N ASN A 108 2.03 -16.17 -19.61
CA ASN A 108 1.40 -16.86 -20.73
C ASN A 108 1.90 -16.36 -22.09
N HIS A 109 2.41 -15.13 -22.17
CA HIS A 109 2.91 -14.55 -23.41
C HIS A 109 4.38 -14.89 -23.71
N LEU A 110 5.19 -15.20 -22.69
CA LEU A 110 6.56 -15.70 -22.87
C LEU A 110 6.59 -17.18 -23.29
N ASN A 111 5.68 -18.01 -22.76
CA ASN A 111 5.63 -19.45 -23.10
C ASN A 111 5.08 -19.74 -24.51
N SER A 112 4.46 -18.76 -25.19
CA SER A 112 3.98 -18.89 -26.57
C SER A 112 5.00 -18.45 -27.63
N LYS A 113 6.13 -17.87 -27.23
CA LYS A 113 7.24 -17.47 -28.13
C LYS A 113 8.41 -18.46 -28.14
N GLN A 114 8.29 -19.59 -27.45
CA GLN A 114 9.30 -20.66 -27.41
C GLN A 114 8.79 -22.00 -27.99
N ARG A 115 7.74 -21.98 -28.81
CA ARG A 115 7.29 -23.14 -29.59
C ARG A 115 7.33 -22.83 -31.07
#